data_AF-A0A952CQ21-F1
#
_entry.id   AF-A0A952CQ21-F1
#
_cell.length_a   1.000
_cell.length_b   1.000
_cell.length_c   1.000
_cell.angle_alpha   90.00
_cell.angle_beta   90.00
_cell.angle_gamma   90.00
#
_symmetry.space_group_name_H-M   'P 1'
#
loop_
_entity.id
_entity.type
_entity.pdbx_description
1 polymer ?
#
loop_
_entity_poly.entity_id
_entity_poly.type
_entity_poly.pdbx_seq_one_letter_code
_entity_poly.pdbx_strand_id
1 'polypeptide(L)'
;MKNLLCSFILCFFTATPIFAQSQFSITVSNPHFNMWKRTQGIITDPEVTVTPQGAYANVEIIFTINANSSHGNDSVEAVMLFDLPDGSFIHDSWLWLDANTIIRAAVV
;
A
#
# COMPACT_ATOMS: atom_id res chain seq x y z
N MET A 1 -29.81 -36.46 5.29
CA MET A 1 -28.32 -36.40 5.43
C MET A 1 -27.65 -35.51 4.39
N LYS A 2 -28.01 -35.57 3.09
CA LYS A 2 -27.49 -34.65 2.05
C LYS A 2 -27.60 -33.16 2.38
N ASN A 3 -28.74 -32.75 2.94
CA ASN A 3 -29.01 -31.33 3.21
C ASN A 3 -28.15 -30.80 4.38
N LEU A 4 -27.81 -31.67 5.34
CA LEU A 4 -26.93 -31.34 6.47
C LEU A 4 -25.46 -31.23 6.03
N LEU A 5 -25.05 -32.10 5.10
CA LEU A 5 -23.72 -32.08 4.49
C LEU A 5 -23.52 -30.82 3.63
N CYS A 6 -24.53 -30.41 2.85
CA CYS A 6 -24.49 -29.18 2.07
C CYS A 6 -24.40 -27.93 2.97
N SER A 7 -25.11 -27.90 4.10
CA SER A 7 -24.98 -26.80 5.08
C SER A 7 -23.58 -26.72 5.70
N PHE A 8 -22.95 -27.86 5.98
CA PHE A 8 -21.58 -27.90 6.51
C PHE A 8 -20.55 -27.38 5.51
N ILE A 9 -20.67 -27.74 4.24
CA ILE A 9 -19.79 -27.27 3.16
C ILE A 9 -19.95 -25.76 2.93
N LEU A 10 -21.18 -25.25 3.01
CA LEU A 10 -21.48 -23.82 2.83
C LEU A 10 -20.86 -22.96 3.94
N CYS A 11 -20.91 -23.42 5.21
CA CYS A 11 -20.27 -22.72 6.33
C CYS A 11 -18.74 -22.72 6.26
N PHE A 12 -18.12 -23.77 5.68
CA PHE A 12 -16.67 -23.82 5.53
C PHE A 12 -16.16 -22.85 4.46
N PHE A 13 -16.94 -22.62 3.40
CA PHE A 13 -16.60 -21.66 2.34
C PHE A 13 -16.75 -20.20 2.78
N THR A 14 -17.74 -19.87 3.61
CA THR A 14 -17.97 -18.47 4.06
C THR A 14 -17.03 -18.03 5.19
N ALA A 15 -16.33 -18.94 5.86
CA ALA A 15 -15.41 -18.61 6.94
C ALA A 15 -14.00 -18.16 6.47
N THR A 16 -13.71 -18.21 5.16
CA THR A 16 -12.33 -18.04 4.65
C THR A 16 -11.86 -16.64 4.19
N PRO A 17 -12.63 -15.53 4.16
CA PRO A 17 -12.04 -14.26 3.75
C PRO A 17 -11.41 -13.45 4.91
N ILE A 18 -11.32 -13.95 6.14
CA ILE A 18 -10.86 -13.16 7.30
C ILE A 18 -9.32 -12.90 7.28
N PHE A 19 -8.56 -13.64 6.49
CA PHE A 19 -7.09 -13.50 6.44
C PHE A 19 -6.56 -12.74 5.22
N ALA A 20 -7.42 -12.08 4.45
CA ALA A 20 -6.96 -11.11 3.46
C ALA A 20 -6.51 -9.81 4.17
N GLN A 21 -5.42 -9.88 4.93
CA GLN A 21 -4.73 -8.68 5.37
C GLN A 21 -4.02 -8.10 4.15
N SER A 22 -4.53 -6.97 3.65
CA SER A 22 -3.81 -6.16 2.68
C SER A 22 -2.42 -5.86 3.24
N GLN A 23 -1.37 -6.30 2.54
CA GLN A 23 0.04 -6.03 2.90
C GLN A 23 0.44 -4.57 2.63
N PHE A 24 -0.50 -3.73 2.22
CA PHE A 24 -0.30 -2.31 2.02
C PHE A 24 -0.12 -1.61 3.37
N SER A 25 1.13 -1.46 3.80
CA SER A 25 1.48 -0.85 5.08
C SER A 25 2.39 0.34 4.86
N ILE A 26 1.98 1.50 5.39
CA ILE A 26 2.85 2.66 5.56
C ILE A 26 3.26 2.77 7.01
N THR A 27 4.56 2.88 7.24
CA THR A 27 5.11 3.20 8.55
C THR A 27 5.85 4.53 8.47
N VAL A 28 5.76 5.30 9.56
CA VAL A 28 6.48 6.56 9.72
C VAL A 28 7.38 6.43 10.94
N SER A 29 8.65 6.82 10.80
CA SER A 29 9.61 6.82 11.90
C SER A 29 10.60 7.97 11.79
N ASN A 30 11.27 8.28 12.90
CA ASN A 30 12.44 9.16 12.87
C ASN A 30 13.67 8.35 12.41
N PRO A 31 14.36 8.71 11.32
CA PRO A 31 15.46 7.91 10.78
C PRO A 31 16.69 7.88 11.70
N HIS A 32 16.82 8.84 12.64
CA HIS A 32 17.92 8.91 13.59
C HIS A 32 17.68 8.08 14.86
N PHE A 33 16.44 7.71 15.16
CA PHE A 33 16.09 6.88 16.31
C PHE A 33 15.58 5.51 15.85
N ASN A 34 16.23 4.46 16.36
CA ASN A 34 15.98 3.07 15.99
C ASN A 34 14.47 2.69 16.06
N MET A 35 14.09 1.63 15.33
CA MET A 35 12.77 1.07 14.96
C MET A 35 11.62 1.06 16.00
N TRP A 36 11.88 1.46 17.24
CA TRP A 36 10.99 1.42 18.41
C TRP A 36 9.96 2.55 18.46
N LYS A 37 10.11 3.58 17.61
CA LYS A 37 9.12 4.65 17.44
C LYS A 37 8.57 4.66 16.01
N ARG A 38 8.09 3.51 15.54
CA ARG A 38 7.32 3.45 14.30
C ARG A 38 5.86 3.73 14.62
N THR A 39 5.28 4.67 13.88
CA THR A 39 3.85 4.94 13.91
C THR A 39 3.23 4.56 12.57
N GLN A 40 1.95 4.24 12.59
CA GLN A 40 1.21 3.93 11.38
C GLN A 40 0.98 5.22 10.59
N GLY A 41 1.42 5.25 9.33
CA GLY A 41 1.09 6.33 8.40
C GLY A 41 -0.34 6.17 7.88
N ILE A 42 -0.95 7.29 7.47
CA ILE A 42 -2.30 7.30 6.89
C ILE A 42 -2.20 7.62 5.41
N ILE A 43 -2.86 6.83 4.57
CA ILE A 43 -3.07 7.12 3.16
C ILE A 43 -4.39 7.85 3.00
N THR A 44 -4.38 8.98 2.30
CA THR A 44 -5.61 9.69 1.90
C THR A 44 -5.66 9.88 0.40
N ASP A 45 -6.87 10.09 -0.09
CA ASP A 45 -7.17 10.42 -1.49
C ASP A 45 -6.54 9.46 -2.51
N PRO A 46 -6.69 8.12 -2.34
CA PRO A 46 -6.13 7.18 -3.30
C PRO A 46 -6.90 7.25 -4.62
N GLU A 47 -6.18 7.46 -5.71
CA GLU A 47 -6.67 7.37 -7.07
C GLU A 47 -5.93 6.23 -7.78
N VAL A 48 -6.70 5.35 -8.43
CA VAL A 48 -6.17 4.24 -9.22
C VAL A 48 -6.70 4.37 -10.64
N THR A 49 -5.78 4.53 -11.59
CA THR A 49 -6.10 4.64 -13.00
C THR A 49 -5.51 3.45 -13.75
N VAL A 50 -6.37 2.67 -14.40
CA VAL A 50 -5.95 1.52 -15.22
C VAL A 50 -6.17 1.88 -16.67
N THR A 51 -5.07 1.96 -17.43
CA THR A 51 -5.09 2.28 -18.86
C THR A 51 -4.67 1.06 -19.68
N PRO A 52 -5.58 0.43 -20.45
CA PRO A 52 -5.22 -0.67 -21.34
C PRO A 52 -4.27 -0.20 -22.45
N GLN A 53 -3.21 -0.99 -22.71
CA GLN A 53 -2.21 -0.75 -23.77
C GLN A 53 -2.18 -1.93 -24.77
N GLY A 54 -3.30 -2.64 -24.90
CA GLY A 54 -3.42 -3.86 -25.70
C GLY A 54 -3.08 -5.10 -24.88
N ALA A 55 -1.86 -5.61 -25.00
CA ALA A 55 -1.43 -6.86 -24.34
C ALA A 55 -1.11 -6.70 -22.84
N TYR A 56 -0.99 -5.47 -22.36
CA TYR A 56 -0.76 -5.12 -20.96
C TYR A 56 -1.63 -3.92 -20.58
N ALA A 57 -1.65 -3.57 -19.29
CA ALA A 57 -2.28 -2.36 -18.79
C ALA A 57 -1.26 -1.57 -17.96
N ASN A 58 -1.27 -0.25 -18.12
CA ASN A 58 -0.60 0.65 -17.19
C ASN A 58 -1.50 0.86 -16.00
N VAL A 59 -0.97 0.64 -14.80
CA VAL A 59 -1.67 0.90 -13.54
C VAL A 59 -0.94 2.03 -12.84
N GLU A 60 -1.62 3.17 -12.74
CA GLU A 60 -1.14 4.34 -12.01
C GLU A 60 -1.87 4.42 -10.67
N ILE A 61 -1.11 4.63 -9.59
CA ILE A 61 -1.64 4.80 -8.25
C ILE A 61 -1.07 6.11 -7.71
N ILE A 62 -1.96 7.05 -7.41
CA ILE A 62 -1.63 8.33 -6.80
C ILE A 62 -2.30 8.36 -5.42
N PHE A 63 -1.58 8.79 -4.40
CA PHE A 63 -2.11 8.93 -3.05
C PHE A 63 -1.31 9.92 -2.23
N THR A 64 -1.91 10.43 -1.16
CA THR A 64 -1.25 11.30 -0.19
C THR A 64 -0.87 10.52 1.07
N ILE A 65 0.36 10.69 1.53
CA ILE A 65 0.81 10.15 2.82
C ILE A 65 0.70 11.25 3.87
N ASN A 66 -0.11 11.02 4.90
CA ASN A 66 -0.11 11.85 6.09
C ASN A 66 0.70 11.17 7.20
N ALA A 67 1.87 11.75 7.48
CA ALA A 67 2.71 11.41 8.61
C ALA A 67 2.26 12.21 9.83
N ASN A 68 1.33 11.65 10.62
CA ASN A 68 0.89 12.27 11.87
C ASN A 68 2.11 12.57 12.75
N SER A 69 2.27 13.85 13.09
CA SER A 69 3.50 14.47 13.61
C SER A 69 3.81 14.17 15.08
N SER A 70 3.51 12.97 15.56
CA SER A 70 3.92 12.53 16.91
C SER A 70 5.45 12.55 17.12
N HIS A 71 6.21 12.79 16.05
CA HIS A 71 7.66 13.01 16.02
C HIS A 71 8.11 14.48 16.14
N GLY A 72 7.21 15.47 16.26
CA GLY A 72 7.56 16.88 16.46
C GLY A 72 8.28 17.54 15.25
N ASN A 73 9.27 18.39 15.51
CA ASN A 73 10.11 19.07 14.50
C ASN A 73 11.32 18.22 14.04
N ASP A 74 11.38 16.94 14.39
CA ASP A 74 12.44 16.05 13.96
C ASP A 74 12.25 15.57 12.51
N SER A 75 13.35 15.11 11.89
CA SER A 75 13.30 14.41 10.61
C SER A 75 12.40 13.16 10.70
N VAL A 76 11.63 12.93 9.64
CA VAL A 76 10.76 11.75 9.50
C VAL A 76 11.04 11.02 8.20
N GLU A 77 10.87 9.71 8.23
CA GLU A 77 10.94 8.81 7.09
C GLU A 77 9.61 8.04 7.01
N ALA A 78 8.99 8.08 5.83
CA ALA A 78 7.81 7.27 5.51
C ALA A 78 8.23 6.10 4.62
N VAL A 79 7.94 4.88 5.06
CA VAL A 79 8.24 3.64 4.35
C VAL A 79 6.94 2.96 3.99
N MET A 80 6.69 2.79 2.69
CA MET A 80 5.62 1.98 2.15
C MET A 80 6.19 0.65 1.67
N LEU A 81 5.62 -0.45 2.15
CA LEU A 81 5.88 -1.78 1.60
C LEU A 81 4.66 -2.22 0.80
N PHE A 82 4.91 -2.76 -0.38
CA PHE A 82 3.88 -3.29 -1.28
C PHE A 82 4.44 -4.46 -2.09
N ASP A 83 3.55 -5.36 -2.48
CA ASP A 83 3.84 -6.48 -3.35
C ASP A 83 3.29 -6.21 -4.75
N LEU A 84 4.01 -6.69 -5.75
CA LEU A 84 3.62 -6.61 -7.15
C LEU A 84 3.09 -7.96 -7.62
N PRO A 85 1.97 -8.01 -8.36
CA PRO A 85 1.53 -9.23 -9.02
C PRO A 85 2.61 -9.80 -9.95
N ASP A 86 2.62 -11.12 -10.11
CA ASP A 86 3.53 -11.79 -11.04
C ASP A 86 3.44 -11.21 -12.45
N GLY A 87 4.61 -10.94 -13.06
CA GLY A 87 4.70 -10.36 -14.40
C GLY A 87 4.45 -8.85 -14.48
N SER A 88 4.25 -8.17 -13.34
CA SER A 88 4.24 -6.71 -13.28
C SER A 88 5.60 -6.14 -12.86
N PHE A 89 5.85 -4.89 -13.24
CA PHE A 89 7.05 -4.15 -12.87
C PHE A 89 6.70 -2.66 -12.73
N ILE A 90 7.45 -1.95 -11.90
CA ILE A 90 7.36 -0.49 -11.80
C ILE A 90 8.17 0.07 -12.96
N HIS A 91 7.62 1.04 -13.68
CA HIS A 91 8.35 1.76 -14.72
C HIS A 91 8.44 3.26 -14.47
N ASP A 92 7.71 3.78 -13.48
CA ASP A 92 7.78 5.18 -13.08
C ASP A 92 7.35 5.35 -11.62
N SER A 93 7.99 6.28 -10.91
CA SER A 93 7.64 6.63 -9.54
C SER A 93 8.10 8.04 -9.22
N TRP A 94 7.20 8.80 -8.60
CA TRP A 94 7.37 10.22 -8.32
C TRP A 94 6.91 10.52 -6.90
N LEU A 95 7.56 11.50 -6.28
CA LEU A 95 7.22 12.03 -4.96
C LEU A 95 7.12 13.55 -5.05
N TRP A 96 5.94 14.08 -4.76
CA TRP A 96 5.70 15.50 -4.56
C TRP A 96 5.79 15.79 -3.07
N LEU A 97 6.87 16.43 -2.65
CA LEU A 97 7.08 16.76 -1.23
C LEU A 97 6.37 18.06 -0.86
N ASP A 98 6.40 19.03 -1.76
CA ASP A 98 5.74 20.32 -1.64
C ASP A 98 5.49 20.91 -3.05
N ALA A 99 4.99 22.16 -3.12
CA ALA A 99 4.65 22.82 -4.39
C ALA A 99 5.85 23.03 -5.35
N ASN A 100 7.08 23.00 -4.84
CA ASN A 100 8.29 23.30 -5.59
C ASN A 100 9.27 22.11 -5.65
N THR A 101 9.07 21.10 -4.81
CA THR A 101 9.98 19.95 -4.69
C THR A 101 9.31 18.68 -5.21
N ILE A 102 9.76 18.24 -6.39
CA ILE A 102 9.32 17.00 -7.02
C ILE A 102 10.55 16.11 -7.24
N ILE A 103 10.47 14.87 -6.78
CA ILE A 103 11.53 13.88 -6.86
C ILE A 103 11.06 12.74 -7.74
N ARG A 104 11.88 12.33 -8.72
CA ARG A 104 11.65 11.14 -9.53
C ARG A 104 12.56 10.01 -9.09
N ALA A 105 12.01 8.81 -8.93
CA ALA A 105 12.80 7.63 -8.62
C ALA A 105 13.65 7.22 -9.84
N ALA A 106 14.88 6.77 -9.58
CA ALA A 106 15.66 6.03 -10.55
C ALA A 106 15.21 4.56 -10.54
N VAL A 107 14.25 4.24 -11.40
CA VAL A 107 13.77 2.86 -11.58
C VAL A 107 14.77 2.11 -12.47
N VAL A 108 15.27 0.96 -11.97
CA VAL A 108 16.27 0.12 -12.66
C VAL A 108 15.62 -1.17 -13.12
#